data_AF-A0A7J3W7E5-F1
#
_entry.id   AF-A0A7J3W7E5-F1
#
_cell.length_a   1.000
_cell.length_b   1.000
_cell.length_c   1.000
_cell.angle_alpha   90.00
_cell.angle_beta   90.00
_cell.angle_gamma   90.00
#
_symmetry.space_group_name_H-M   'P 1'
#
loop_
_entity.id
_entity.type
_entity.pdbx_description
1 polymer ?
#
loop_
_entity_poly.entity_id
_entity_poly.type
_entity_poly.pdbx_seq_one_letter_code
_entity_poly.pdbx_strand_id
1 'polypeptide(L)'
;MWHGSHTTDRSILDYGFKYFYEYSPVGIVTAGEDIMDVYMGVSDIPPYDRLFIPTISPRYDDTKVRTPRYRIGEELWEYSVKATKAVLAYRRPQFIFVTSWNEWHEPTSIEPNTVEGFMFLIEFSREYYNQELL
;
A
#
# COMPACT_ATOMS: atom_id res chain seq x y z
N MET A 1 6.68 22.19 1.19
CA MET A 1 5.67 21.23 0.71
C MET A 1 6.40 20.14 -0.05
N TRP A 2 6.30 18.89 0.39
CA TRP A 2 6.66 17.75 -0.46
C TRP A 2 5.75 17.83 -1.69
N HIS A 3 6.28 18.36 -2.80
CA HIS A 3 5.74 18.07 -4.13
C HIS A 3 6.43 16.77 -4.56
N GLY A 4 6.04 15.68 -3.90
CA GLY A 4 6.66 14.38 -4.11
C GLY A 4 6.13 13.82 -5.41
N SER A 5 7.02 13.55 -6.36
CA SER A 5 6.80 12.57 -7.41
C SER A 5 6.25 11.29 -6.80
N HIS A 6 4.92 11.14 -6.79
CA HIS A 6 4.28 9.90 -6.37
C HIS A 6 4.81 8.80 -7.29
N THR A 7 5.19 7.66 -6.72
CA THR A 7 5.64 6.49 -7.50
C THR A 7 4.49 5.84 -8.30
N THR A 8 3.31 6.47 -8.28
CA THR A 8 2.23 6.33 -9.25
C THR A 8 2.44 7.08 -10.57
N ASP A 9 3.59 7.73 -10.78
CA ASP A 9 3.93 8.36 -12.06
C ASP A 9 4.06 7.32 -13.18
N ARG A 10 3.02 7.24 -14.01
CA ARG A 10 2.95 6.36 -15.17
C ARG A 10 4.00 6.67 -16.25
N SER A 11 4.70 7.81 -16.19
CA SER A 11 5.74 8.16 -17.17
C SER A 11 6.84 7.10 -17.26
N ILE A 12 7.06 6.31 -16.19
CA ILE A 12 7.97 5.17 -16.19
C ILE A 12 7.68 4.18 -17.35
N LEU A 13 6.43 4.07 -17.80
CA LEU A 13 6.05 3.14 -18.86
C LEU A 13 6.61 3.60 -20.21
N ASP A 14 6.78 4.90 -20.41
CA ASP A 14 7.41 5.48 -21.60
C ASP A 14 8.91 5.15 -21.67
N TYR A 15 9.52 4.78 -20.53
CA TYR A 15 10.89 4.28 -20.44
C TYR A 15 11.02 2.75 -20.56
N GLY A 16 9.91 2.05 -20.86
CA GLY A 16 9.92 0.61 -21.11
C GLY A 16 9.73 -0.28 -19.88
N PHE A 17 9.45 0.29 -18.71
CA PHE A 17 8.98 -0.49 -17.56
C PHE A 17 7.58 -1.06 -17.86
N LYS A 18 7.30 -2.25 -17.33
CA LYS A 18 6.03 -2.94 -17.58
C LYS A 18 4.96 -2.66 -16.52
N TYR A 19 5.38 -2.48 -15.27
CA TYR A 19 4.49 -2.23 -14.14
C TYR A 19 5.02 -1.04 -13.34
N PHE A 20 4.12 -0.44 -12.57
CA PHE A 20 4.44 0.60 -11.61
C PHE A 20 3.61 0.42 -10.35
N TYR A 21 4.12 0.96 -9.25
CA TYR A 21 3.55 0.77 -7.94
C TYR A 21 3.99 1.90 -7.03
N GLU A 22 3.16 2.20 -6.05
CA GLU A 22 3.55 3.04 -4.93
C GLU A 22 4.22 2.15 -3.88
N TYR A 23 5.45 2.43 -3.45
CA TYR A 23 6.11 1.60 -2.43
C TYR A 23 5.33 1.59 -1.13
N SER A 24 4.74 2.72 -0.72
CA SER A 24 3.89 2.77 0.46
C SER A 24 2.81 3.85 0.30
N PRO A 25 1.53 3.55 0.64
CA PRO A 25 0.47 4.55 0.61
C PRO A 25 0.64 5.66 1.66
N VAL A 26 1.67 5.61 2.51
CA VAL A 26 1.97 6.66 3.50
C VAL A 26 2.12 8.02 2.83
N GLY A 27 2.76 8.10 1.66
CA GLY A 27 2.91 9.36 0.92
C GLY A 27 1.57 9.99 0.55
N ILE A 28 0.58 9.16 0.21
CA ILE A 28 -0.79 9.59 -0.15
C ILE A 28 -1.47 10.19 1.08
N VAL A 29 -1.49 9.45 2.19
CA VAL A 29 -2.16 9.89 3.43
C VAL A 29 -1.49 11.14 4.00
N THR A 30 -0.16 11.21 3.97
CA THR A 30 0.59 12.37 4.49
C THR A 30 0.46 13.62 3.61
N ALA A 31 0.09 13.45 2.35
CA ALA A 31 -0.30 14.55 1.45
C ALA A 31 -1.76 15.01 1.67
N GLY A 32 -2.54 14.31 2.49
CA GLY A 32 -3.96 14.60 2.74
C GLY A 32 -4.90 14.01 1.69
N GLU A 33 -4.44 13.04 0.91
CA GLU A 33 -5.20 12.37 -0.14
C GLU A 33 -5.80 11.05 0.35
N ASP A 34 -6.83 10.55 -0.36
CA ASP A 34 -7.47 9.27 -0.08
C ASP A 34 -6.88 8.15 -0.96
N ILE A 35 -6.54 7.01 -0.34
CA ILE A 35 -5.88 5.89 -1.04
C ILE A 35 -6.81 5.28 -2.11
N MET A 36 -8.12 5.21 -1.87
CA MET A 36 -9.08 4.73 -2.86
C MET A 36 -9.07 5.62 -4.10
N ASP A 37 -9.17 6.93 -3.90
CA ASP A 37 -9.23 7.89 -5.00
C ASP A 37 -7.94 7.85 -5.83
N VAL A 38 -6.77 7.78 -5.19
CA VAL A 38 -5.48 7.68 -5.89
C VAL A 38 -5.35 6.34 -6.62
N TYR A 39 -5.59 5.20 -5.95
CA TYR A 39 -5.41 3.87 -6.56
C TYR A 39 -6.36 3.65 -7.74
N MET A 40 -7.61 4.08 -7.62
CA MET A 40 -8.59 3.99 -8.70
C MET A 40 -8.23 4.95 -9.83
N GLY A 41 -7.96 6.23 -9.55
CA GLY A 41 -7.65 7.23 -10.56
C GLY A 41 -6.42 6.90 -11.40
N VAL A 42 -5.39 6.32 -10.78
CA VAL A 42 -4.18 5.85 -11.48
C VAL A 42 -4.49 4.67 -12.43
N SER A 43 -5.47 3.85 -12.07
CA SER A 43 -5.86 2.66 -12.83
C SER A 43 -6.92 2.94 -13.91
N ASP A 44 -7.47 4.15 -14.01
CA ASP A 44 -8.67 4.42 -14.82
C ASP A 44 -8.43 4.57 -16.33
N ILE A 45 -7.17 4.51 -16.79
CA ILE A 45 -6.81 4.82 -18.18
C ILE A 45 -6.18 3.58 -18.83
N PRO A 46 -6.77 2.99 -19.88
CA PRO A 46 -6.13 1.91 -20.64
C PRO A 46 -4.82 2.37 -21.30
N PRO A 47 -3.77 1.51 -21.38
CA PRO A 47 -3.70 0.13 -20.90
C PRO A 47 -3.23 0.00 -19.44
N TYR A 48 -3.23 1.10 -18.68
CA TYR A 48 -2.59 1.20 -17.37
C TYR A 48 -3.37 0.52 -16.24
N ASP A 49 -4.66 0.25 -16.47
CA ASP A 49 -5.57 -0.43 -15.55
C ASP A 49 -4.99 -1.73 -14.97
N ARG A 50 -4.29 -2.51 -15.78
CA ARG A 50 -3.69 -3.79 -15.34
C ARG A 50 -2.21 -3.70 -14.95
N LEU A 51 -1.57 -2.56 -15.22
CA LEU A 51 -0.12 -2.37 -15.03
C LEU A 51 0.22 -1.76 -13.67
N PHE A 52 -0.75 -1.10 -13.03
CA PHE A 52 -0.62 -0.65 -11.65
C PHE A 52 -0.65 -1.84 -10.67
N ILE A 53 0.27 -1.86 -9.72
CA ILE A 53 0.32 -2.82 -8.62
C ILE A 53 -0.07 -2.08 -7.34
N PRO A 54 -1.28 -2.31 -6.78
CA PRO A 54 -1.67 -1.70 -5.51
C PRO A 54 -0.87 -2.29 -4.36
N THR A 55 -0.52 -1.44 -3.39
CA THR A 55 0.28 -1.80 -2.22
C THR A 55 -0.51 -1.67 -0.93
N ILE A 56 -0.43 -2.67 -0.07
CA ILE A 56 -1.00 -2.69 1.29
C ILE A 56 0.11 -2.32 2.28
N SER A 57 -0.22 -1.53 3.30
CA SER A 57 0.72 -1.20 4.37
C SER A 57 0.00 -1.28 5.72
N PRO A 58 0.59 -1.92 6.75
CA PRO A 58 -0.10 -2.14 8.01
C PRO A 58 -0.28 -0.83 8.80
N ARG A 59 0.78 -0.01 8.84
CA ARG A 59 0.90 1.24 9.61
C ARG A 59 2.21 1.93 9.23
N TYR A 60 2.47 3.09 9.82
CA TYR A 60 3.74 3.81 9.66
C TYR A 60 4.02 4.74 10.85
N ASP A 61 5.27 4.78 11.31
CA ASP A 61 5.71 5.72 12.35
C ASP A 61 7.21 6.02 12.18
N ASP A 62 7.53 7.16 11.59
CA ASP A 62 8.91 7.65 11.45
C ASP A 62 9.28 8.70 12.49
N THR A 63 8.44 8.88 13.53
CA THR A 63 8.60 9.93 14.54
C THR A 63 9.92 9.81 15.30
N LYS A 64 10.59 8.65 15.26
CA LYS A 64 11.89 8.42 15.90
C LYS A 64 13.08 8.86 15.04
N VAL A 65 12.93 8.98 13.73
CA VAL A 65 14.06 9.07 12.78
C VAL A 65 13.99 10.23 11.78
N ARG A 66 12.83 10.86 11.56
CA ARG A 66 12.65 11.90 10.53
C ARG A 66 12.06 13.22 11.05
N THR A 67 12.17 14.27 10.24
CA THR A 67 11.46 15.55 10.39
C THR A 67 11.19 16.10 8.97
N PRO A 68 9.93 16.37 8.56
CA PRO A 68 8.69 16.26 9.35
C PRO A 68 8.39 14.83 9.82
N ARG A 69 7.58 14.71 10.88
CA ARG A 69 7.25 13.43 11.53
C ARG A 69 5.84 13.02 11.15
N TYR A 70 5.64 11.75 10.82
CA TYR A 70 4.34 11.18 10.50
C TYR A 70 4.12 9.90 11.31
N ARG A 71 2.87 9.74 11.75
CA ARG A 71 2.39 8.53 12.41
C ARG A 71 0.99 8.24 11.89
N ILE A 72 0.81 7.06 11.33
CA ILE A 72 -0.45 6.52 10.86
C ILE A 72 -0.58 5.14 11.51
N GLY A 73 -1.68 4.92 12.22
CA GLY A 73 -1.94 3.67 12.92
C GLY A 73 -2.39 2.55 11.99
N GLU A 74 -3.05 1.56 12.58
CA GLU A 74 -3.55 0.37 11.88
C GLU A 74 -4.69 0.70 10.91
N GLU A 75 -5.28 1.90 10.96
CA GLU A 75 -6.23 2.36 9.95
C GLU A 75 -5.62 2.36 8.53
N LEU A 76 -4.29 2.45 8.40
CA LEU A 76 -3.61 2.33 7.12
C LEU A 76 -3.83 0.96 6.47
N TRP A 77 -3.90 -0.10 7.27
CA TRP A 77 -4.23 -1.44 6.80
C TRP A 77 -5.62 -1.45 6.17
N GLU A 78 -6.63 -0.98 6.90
CA GLU A 78 -8.02 -0.99 6.45
C GLU A 78 -8.19 -0.20 5.16
N TYR A 79 -7.63 1.02 5.09
CA TYR A 79 -7.75 1.88 3.92
C TYR A 79 -7.03 1.30 2.70
N SER A 80 -5.82 0.77 2.89
CA SER A 80 -5.04 0.21 1.79
C SER A 80 -5.60 -1.13 1.30
N VAL A 81 -6.12 -1.99 2.18
CA VAL A 81 -6.84 -3.22 1.81
C VAL A 81 -8.11 -2.89 1.04
N LYS A 82 -8.91 -1.94 1.52
CA LYS A 82 -10.16 -1.53 0.85
C LYS A 82 -9.89 -1.00 -0.57
N ALA A 83 -8.91 -0.12 -0.73
CA ALA A 83 -8.51 0.40 -2.03
C ALA A 83 -7.98 -0.71 -2.96
N THR A 84 -7.11 -1.59 -2.44
CA THR A 84 -6.57 -2.73 -3.18
C THR A 84 -7.66 -3.67 -3.66
N LYS A 85 -8.66 -3.98 -2.83
CA LYS A 85 -9.82 -4.81 -3.22
C LYS A 85 -10.64 -4.18 -4.34
N ALA A 86 -10.82 -2.86 -4.34
CA ALA A 86 -11.48 -2.17 -5.45
C ALA A 86 -10.67 -2.29 -6.75
N VAL A 87 -9.35 -2.06 -6.72
CA VAL A 87 -8.49 -2.24 -7.90
C VAL A 87 -8.58 -3.69 -8.41
N LEU A 88 -8.54 -4.69 -7.53
CA LEU A 88 -8.71 -6.10 -7.92
C LEU A 88 -10.06 -6.37 -8.61
N ALA A 89 -11.15 -5.81 -8.09
CA ALA A 89 -12.49 -6.01 -8.62
C ALA A 89 -12.68 -5.35 -10.00
N TYR A 90 -12.17 -4.13 -10.20
CA TYR A 90 -12.47 -3.32 -11.38
C TYR A 90 -11.39 -3.33 -12.46
N ARG A 91 -10.14 -3.62 -12.08
CA ARG A 91 -8.96 -3.41 -12.94
C ARG A 91 -8.16 -4.68 -13.15
N ARG A 92 -8.29 -5.68 -12.26
CA ARG A 92 -7.67 -7.01 -12.36
C ARG A 92 -6.14 -6.95 -12.60
N PRO A 93 -5.38 -6.21 -11.75
CA PRO A 93 -3.93 -6.19 -11.81
C PRO A 93 -3.37 -7.60 -11.58
N GLN A 94 -2.14 -7.83 -12.02
CA GLN A 94 -1.49 -9.14 -11.89
C GLN A 94 -0.88 -9.39 -10.52
N PHE A 95 -0.55 -8.33 -9.80
CA PHE A 95 0.12 -8.39 -8.51
C PHE A 95 -0.57 -7.46 -7.52
N ILE A 96 -0.38 -7.76 -6.25
CA ILE A 96 -0.52 -6.83 -5.14
C ILE A 96 0.79 -6.87 -4.36
N PHE A 97 1.21 -5.76 -3.79
CA PHE A 97 2.37 -5.71 -2.90
C PHE A 97 1.95 -5.46 -1.46
N VAL A 98 2.82 -5.84 -0.54
CA VAL A 98 2.70 -5.54 0.89
C VAL A 98 4.02 -4.90 1.32
N THR A 99 3.91 -3.71 1.89
CA THR A 99 5.04 -3.00 2.48
C THR A 99 4.87 -3.03 3.98
N SER A 100 5.66 -3.80 4.72
CA SER A 100 6.80 -4.64 4.29
C SER A 100 6.89 -5.91 5.12
N TRP A 101 7.70 -6.90 4.71
CA TRP A 101 7.95 -8.05 5.57
C TRP A 101 8.58 -7.61 6.90
N ASN A 102 9.70 -6.91 6.90
CA ASN A 102 10.48 -6.63 8.11
C ASN A 102 11.20 -5.26 8.16
N GLU A 103 10.59 -4.19 7.64
CA GLU A 103 11.16 -2.84 7.79
C GLU A 103 10.80 -2.23 9.15
N TRP A 104 11.55 -2.65 10.16
CA TRP A 104 11.37 -2.26 11.55
C TRP A 104 11.68 -0.78 11.82
N HIS A 105 12.46 -0.11 10.97
CA HIS A 105 12.78 1.31 11.16
C HIS A 105 11.64 2.24 10.76
N GLU A 106 10.76 1.81 9.86
CA GLU A 106 9.57 2.56 9.38
C GLU A 106 8.24 2.01 9.93
N PRO A 107 8.29 1.26 11.04
CA PRO A 107 7.27 0.31 11.55
C PRO A 107 6.26 -0.30 10.56
N THR A 108 6.66 -0.58 9.32
CA THR A 108 5.77 -1.18 8.31
C THR A 108 5.81 -2.71 8.30
N SER A 109 6.58 -3.33 9.22
CA SER A 109 6.76 -4.78 9.32
C SER A 109 5.44 -5.54 9.56
N ILE A 110 5.20 -6.57 8.76
CA ILE A 110 4.19 -7.62 8.99
C ILE A 110 4.80 -8.91 9.59
N GLU A 111 6.13 -8.94 9.80
CA GLU A 111 6.83 -10.06 10.41
C GLU A 111 6.28 -10.33 11.82
N PRO A 112 5.91 -11.59 12.12
CA PRO A 112 5.40 -11.94 13.44
C PRO A 112 6.37 -11.58 14.56
N ASN A 113 5.82 -11.06 15.66
CA ASN A 113 6.61 -10.69 16.83
C ASN A 113 5.93 -11.10 18.14
N THR A 114 6.62 -10.92 19.26
CA THR A 114 6.14 -11.35 20.58
C THR A 114 4.93 -10.55 21.10
N VAL A 115 4.66 -9.37 20.55
CA VAL A 115 3.55 -8.50 20.97
C VAL A 115 2.30 -8.77 20.15
N GLU A 116 2.46 -8.92 18.84
CA GLU A 116 1.34 -8.97 17.87
C GLU A 116 1.11 -10.36 17.29
N GLY A 117 2.02 -11.31 17.56
CA GLY A 117 1.94 -12.66 17.00
C GLY A 117 1.85 -12.62 15.48
N PHE A 118 0.88 -13.32 14.92
CA PHE A 118 0.67 -13.46 13.47
C PHE A 118 -0.39 -12.51 12.91
N MET A 119 -0.76 -11.44 13.65
CA MET A 119 -1.90 -10.57 13.37
C MET A 119 -2.08 -10.24 11.87
N PHE A 120 -1.09 -9.64 11.20
CA PHE A 120 -1.24 -9.24 9.80
C PHE A 120 -1.33 -10.41 8.82
N LEU A 121 -0.76 -11.57 9.13
CA LEU A 121 -0.89 -12.77 8.29
C LEU A 121 -2.29 -13.38 8.42
N ILE A 122 -2.84 -13.40 9.64
CA ILE A 122 -4.23 -13.82 9.90
C ILE A 122 -5.20 -12.86 9.21
N GLU A 123 -4.99 -11.56 9.36
CA GLU A 123 -5.78 -10.52 8.70
C GLU A 123 -5.73 -10.65 7.18
N PHE A 124 -4.55 -10.81 6.57
CA PHE A 124 -4.42 -11.03 5.13
C PHE A 124 -5.18 -12.27 4.66
N SER A 125 -5.05 -13.37 5.40
CA SER A 125 -5.74 -14.64 5.14
C SER A 125 -7.27 -14.47 5.18
N ARG A 126 -7.77 -13.75 6.18
CA ARG A 126 -9.19 -13.42 6.31
C ARG A 126 -9.66 -12.56 5.13
N GLU A 127 -8.93 -11.50 4.83
CA GLU A 127 -9.33 -10.51 3.82
C GLU A 127 -9.33 -11.05 2.39
N TYR A 128 -8.36 -11.88 2.02
CA TYR A 128 -8.15 -12.32 0.64
C TYR A 128 -8.58 -13.76 0.36
N TYR A 129 -8.61 -14.61 1.37
CA TYR A 129 -8.94 -16.04 1.22
C TYR A 129 -10.16 -16.47 2.05
N ASN A 130 -10.73 -15.58 2.86
CA ASN A 130 -11.83 -15.90 3.77
C ASN A 130 -11.50 -17.13 4.65
N GLN A 131 -10.24 -17.21 5.08
CA GLN A 131 -9.70 -18.28 5.90
C GLN A 131 -9.43 -17.75 7.31
N GLU A 132 -10.07 -18.36 8.30
CA GLU A 132 -9.74 -18.14 9.71
C GLU A 132 -8.53 -19.01 10.07
N LEU A 133 -7.40 -18.36 10.36
CA LEU A 133 -6.22 -19.02 10.89
C LEU A 133 -6.28 -18.94 12.43
N LEU A 134 -6.11 -20.09 13.08
CA LEU A 134 -6.12 -20.26 14.55
C LEU A 134 -4.79 -19.89 15.19
#